data_AF-B8KRI4-F1
#
_entry.id   AF-B8KRI4-F1
#
_cell.length_a   1.000
_cell.length_b   1.000
_cell.length_c   1.000
_cell.angle_alpha   90.00
_cell.angle_beta   90.00
_cell.angle_gamma   90.00
#
_symmetry.space_group_name_H-M   'P 1'
#
loop_
_entity.id
_entity.type
_entity.pdbx_description
1 polymer ?
#
loop_
_entity_poly.entity_id
_entity_poly.type
_entity_poly.pdbx_seq_one_letter_code
_entity_poly.pdbx_strand_id
1 'polypeptide(L)'
;MNSDLIRERFGSYFVDVMRQSEQTRLANLYSMENGEKICRTLALTQFFLPTCPELAEPDQQIRRGASIGATLRGAGYAVEKIESAIIVAKAGRKMADLTGGQVATGSRIEIRVYALNAVSAGSTYPYAMIAEAYHPAHIPPASAAINVDMALEKLSSLERQALNAIVTEL
;
A
#
# COMPACT_ATOMS: atom_id res chain seq x y z
N MET A 1 4.63 9.16 -7.05
CA MET A 1 3.77 8.10 -6.47
C MET A 1 4.61 6.87 -6.15
N ASN A 2 4.16 5.94 -5.28
CA ASN A 2 4.91 4.72 -4.97
C ASN A 2 5.24 3.92 -6.27
N SER A 3 4.30 3.84 -7.20
CA SER A 3 4.49 3.26 -8.54
C SER A 3 5.65 3.86 -9.34
N ASP A 4 5.82 5.18 -9.25
CA ASP A 4 6.82 5.91 -10.03
C ASP A 4 8.21 5.66 -9.43
N LEU A 5 8.31 5.69 -8.10
CA LEU A 5 9.55 5.38 -7.36
C LEU A 5 10.03 3.95 -7.62
N ILE A 6 9.11 2.97 -7.63
CA ILE A 6 9.46 1.58 -7.96
C ILE A 6 10.00 1.48 -9.38
N ARG A 7 9.31 2.09 -10.36
CA ARG A 7 9.75 2.06 -11.75
C ARG A 7 11.10 2.75 -11.94
N GLU A 8 11.29 3.91 -11.34
CA GLU A 8 12.53 4.68 -11.42
C GLU A 8 13.70 3.91 -10.81
N ARG A 9 13.49 3.29 -9.64
CA ARG A 9 14.55 2.61 -8.89
C ARG A 9 14.88 1.21 -9.42
N PHE A 10 13.88 0.48 -9.91
CA PHE A 10 14.03 -0.95 -10.28
C PHE A 10 13.72 -1.22 -11.76
N GLY A 11 13.54 -0.17 -12.57
CA GLY A 11 13.34 -0.24 -14.02
C GLY A 11 11.95 -0.67 -14.47
N SER A 12 11.14 -1.27 -13.61
CA SER A 12 9.80 -1.75 -13.95
C SER A 12 8.84 -1.68 -12.77
N TYR A 13 7.54 -1.59 -13.06
CA TYR A 13 6.49 -1.56 -12.05
C TYR A 13 5.25 -2.26 -12.57
N PHE A 14 4.72 -3.17 -11.76
CA PHE A 14 3.50 -3.90 -11.99
C PHE A 14 2.71 -4.07 -10.70
N VAL A 15 1.44 -4.42 -10.84
CA VAL A 15 0.55 -4.70 -9.71
C VAL A 15 -0.06 -6.08 -9.88
N ASP A 16 -0.02 -6.88 -8.83
CA ASP A 16 -0.75 -8.15 -8.73
C ASP A 16 -1.80 -8.01 -7.62
N VAL A 17 -3.08 -8.26 -7.93
CA VAL A 17 -4.14 -8.25 -6.91
C VAL A 17 -4.30 -9.66 -6.38
N MET A 18 -3.79 -9.88 -5.16
CA MET A 18 -3.75 -11.20 -4.55
C MET A 18 -5.13 -11.59 -4.00
N ARG A 19 -5.82 -10.65 -3.35
CA ARG A 19 -7.17 -10.83 -2.81
C ARG A 19 -7.91 -9.50 -2.83
N GLN A 20 -9.22 -9.56 -3.05
CA GLN A 20 -10.07 -8.38 -3.04
C GLN A 20 -11.51 -8.72 -2.63
N SER A 21 -12.12 -7.82 -1.87
CA SER A 21 -13.55 -7.75 -1.58
C SER A 21 -14.08 -6.34 -1.88
N GLU A 22 -15.34 -6.07 -1.53
CA GLU A 22 -15.89 -4.72 -1.57
C GLU A 22 -15.18 -3.77 -0.59
N GLN A 23 -14.80 -4.26 0.59
CA GLN A 23 -14.16 -3.44 1.63
C GLN A 23 -12.63 -3.39 1.52
N THR A 24 -11.98 -4.44 1.02
CA THR A 24 -10.51 -4.56 1.10
C THR A 24 -9.85 -5.03 -0.18
N ARG A 25 -8.58 -4.68 -0.34
CA ARG A 25 -7.69 -5.19 -1.40
C ARG A 25 -6.30 -5.44 -0.83
N LEU A 26 -5.75 -6.62 -1.09
CA LEU A 26 -4.34 -6.94 -0.89
C LEU A 26 -3.66 -7.01 -2.24
N ALA A 27 -2.63 -6.20 -2.44
CA ALA A 27 -1.90 -6.12 -3.70
C ALA A 27 -0.38 -6.21 -3.49
N ASN A 28 0.29 -6.93 -4.37
CA ASN A 28 1.74 -6.95 -4.50
C ASN A 28 2.16 -5.95 -5.59
N LEU A 29 2.91 -4.91 -5.21
CA LEU A 29 3.54 -3.97 -6.12
C LEU A 29 4.97 -4.43 -6.33
N TYR A 30 5.27 -4.91 -7.54
CA TYR A 30 6.52 -5.59 -7.83
C TYR A 30 7.26 -4.99 -9.02
N SER A 31 8.56 -5.24 -9.05
CA SER A 31 9.42 -5.08 -10.22
C SER A 31 9.79 -6.45 -10.78
N MET A 32 10.18 -6.51 -12.05
CA MET A 32 10.81 -7.68 -12.64
C MET A 32 12.33 -7.59 -12.49
N GLU A 33 12.95 -8.64 -11.95
CA GLU A 33 14.41 -8.77 -11.81
C GLU A 33 14.81 -10.16 -12.31
N ASN A 34 15.64 -10.25 -13.35
CA ASN A 34 16.07 -11.52 -13.96
C ASN A 34 14.93 -12.49 -14.33
N GLY A 35 13.76 -11.95 -14.72
CA GLY A 35 12.58 -12.75 -15.07
C GLY A 35 11.69 -13.13 -13.87
N GLU A 36 12.07 -12.76 -12.65
CA GLU A 36 11.31 -13.03 -11.43
C GLU A 36 10.56 -11.79 -10.95
N LYS A 37 9.38 -12.02 -10.33
CA LYS A 37 8.62 -10.95 -9.67
C LYS A 37 9.22 -10.70 -8.29
N ILE A 38 9.74 -9.49 -8.05
CA ILE A 38 10.25 -9.08 -6.74
C ILE A 38 9.30 -8.04 -6.14
N CYS A 39 8.60 -8.41 -5.08
CA CYS A 39 7.76 -7.50 -4.30
C CYS A 39 8.62 -6.33 -3.77
N ARG A 40 8.20 -5.10 -4.10
CA ARG A 40 8.78 -3.87 -3.56
C ARG A 40 7.88 -3.21 -2.53
N THR A 41 6.57 -3.44 -2.64
CA THR A 41 5.60 -3.04 -1.63
C THR A 41 4.44 -4.03 -1.59
N LEU A 42 4.13 -4.56 -0.41
CA LEU A 42 2.86 -5.23 -0.16
C LEU A 42 1.88 -4.16 0.37
N ALA A 43 0.73 -4.01 -0.28
CA ALA A 43 -0.23 -2.97 0.04
C ALA A 43 -1.56 -3.59 0.44
N LEU A 44 -2.06 -3.24 1.62
CA LEU A 44 -3.41 -3.52 2.03
C LEU A 44 -4.21 -2.22 2.03
N THR A 45 -5.28 -2.20 1.24
CA THR A 45 -6.22 -1.09 1.10
C THR A 45 -7.53 -1.45 1.78
N GLN A 46 -8.02 -0.55 2.62
CA GLN A 46 -9.36 -0.52 3.18
C GLN A 46 -10.12 0.63 2.52
N PHE A 47 -11.09 0.32 1.66
CA PHE A 47 -11.84 1.34 0.93
C PHE A 47 -12.87 2.01 1.83
N PHE A 48 -13.10 3.31 1.62
CA PHE A 48 -14.26 3.96 2.18
C PHE A 48 -15.52 3.53 1.44
N LEU A 49 -16.57 3.19 2.19
CA LEU A 49 -17.86 2.80 1.67
C LEU A 49 -18.97 3.67 2.27
N PRO A 50 -20.00 4.03 1.47
CA PRO A 50 -20.07 3.81 0.02
C PRO A 50 -19.00 4.63 -0.73
N THR A 51 -18.61 4.16 -1.92
CA THR A 51 -17.70 4.93 -2.79
C THR A 51 -18.33 6.29 -3.12
N CYS A 52 -17.52 7.35 -3.07
CA CYS A 52 -17.94 8.69 -3.49
C CYS A 52 -18.41 8.67 -4.96
N PRO A 53 -19.61 9.21 -5.31
CA PRO A 53 -20.13 9.15 -6.68
C PRO A 53 -19.18 9.72 -7.74
N GLU A 54 -18.44 10.77 -7.41
CA GLU A 54 -17.43 11.40 -8.26
C GLU A 54 -16.29 10.45 -8.61
N LEU A 55 -16.03 9.45 -7.77
CA LEU A 55 -14.97 8.46 -7.96
C LEU A 55 -15.50 7.13 -8.52
N ALA A 56 -16.76 7.03 -8.94
CA ALA A 56 -17.36 5.76 -9.33
C ALA A 56 -16.64 5.07 -10.51
N GLU A 57 -16.31 5.83 -11.56
CA GLU A 57 -15.60 5.29 -12.73
C GLU A 57 -14.15 4.87 -12.39
N PRO A 58 -13.30 5.72 -11.77
CA PRO A 58 -11.97 5.28 -11.38
C PRO A 58 -12.00 4.15 -10.34
N ASP A 59 -12.96 4.13 -9.42
CA ASP A 59 -13.13 3.02 -8.48
C ASP A 59 -13.42 1.71 -9.22
N GLN A 60 -14.33 1.71 -10.20
CA GLN A 60 -14.63 0.51 -11.00
C GLN A 60 -13.37 -0.05 -11.68
N GLN A 61 -12.53 0.82 -12.25
CA GLN A 61 -11.26 0.40 -12.85
C GLN A 61 -10.29 -0.17 -11.81
N ILE A 62 -10.20 0.48 -10.64
CA ILE A 62 -9.38 0.01 -9.51
C ILE A 62 -9.85 -1.36 -9.02
N ARG A 63 -11.17 -1.57 -8.91
CA ARG A 63 -11.78 -2.86 -8.54
C ARG A 63 -11.53 -3.94 -9.61
N ARG A 64 -11.24 -3.57 -10.85
CA ARG A 64 -10.80 -4.50 -11.91
C ARG A 64 -9.29 -4.78 -11.89
N GLY A 65 -8.58 -4.28 -10.88
CA GLY A 65 -7.17 -4.57 -10.64
C GLY A 65 -6.20 -3.44 -11.02
N ALA A 66 -6.69 -2.32 -11.54
CA ALA A 66 -5.84 -1.20 -11.91
C ALA A 66 -5.07 -0.62 -10.70
N SER A 67 -3.96 0.07 -10.96
CA SER A 67 -3.19 0.77 -9.93
C SER A 67 -3.96 1.98 -9.41
N ILE A 68 -4.18 2.07 -8.09
CA ILE A 68 -5.00 3.13 -7.46
C ILE A 68 -4.50 4.52 -7.86
N GLY A 69 -3.24 4.83 -7.54
CA GLY A 69 -2.70 6.17 -7.78
C GLY A 69 -2.53 6.53 -9.25
N ALA A 70 -2.34 5.55 -10.15
CA ALA A 70 -2.29 5.81 -11.58
C ALA A 70 -3.68 6.07 -12.15
N THR A 71 -4.68 5.31 -11.70
CA THR A 71 -6.07 5.41 -12.18
C THR A 71 -6.69 6.75 -11.76
N LEU A 72 -6.54 7.15 -10.49
CA LEU A 72 -7.03 8.44 -10.01
C LEU A 72 -6.38 9.62 -10.77
N ARG A 73 -5.06 9.57 -11.00
CA ARG A 73 -4.37 10.58 -11.81
C ARG A 73 -4.83 10.61 -13.27
N GLY A 74 -5.04 9.44 -13.87
CA GLY A 74 -5.55 9.32 -15.24
C GLY A 74 -6.95 9.92 -15.40
N ALA A 75 -7.76 9.88 -14.33
CA ALA A 75 -9.07 10.53 -14.26
C ALA A 75 -9.00 12.03 -13.90
N GLY A 76 -7.81 12.63 -13.82
CA GLY A 76 -7.63 14.06 -13.56
C GLY A 76 -7.54 14.47 -12.09
N TYR A 77 -7.52 13.51 -11.16
CA TYR A 77 -7.36 13.82 -9.73
C TYR A 77 -5.89 13.92 -9.34
N ALA A 78 -5.56 14.92 -8.52
CA ALA A 78 -4.36 14.84 -7.69
C ALA A 78 -4.57 13.79 -6.59
N VAL A 79 -3.50 13.12 -6.17
CA VAL A 79 -3.57 12.10 -5.12
C VAL A 79 -2.81 12.62 -3.91
N GLU A 80 -3.53 12.82 -2.82
CA GLU A 80 -3.00 13.26 -1.54
C GLU A 80 -2.88 12.07 -0.59
N LYS A 81 -1.76 12.02 0.14
CA LYS A 81 -1.49 11.02 1.18
C LYS A 81 -1.30 11.76 2.50
N ILE A 82 -2.11 11.42 3.50
CA ILE A 82 -1.97 11.96 4.86
C ILE A 82 -1.42 10.83 5.74
N GLU A 83 -0.14 10.93 6.09
CA GLU A 83 0.57 9.89 6.84
C GLU A 83 0.12 9.86 8.30
N SER A 84 -0.39 8.71 8.74
CA SER A 84 -0.92 8.49 10.08
C SER A 84 0.12 7.83 11.00
N ALA A 85 0.92 6.90 10.46
CA ALA A 85 1.97 6.23 11.21
C ALA A 85 3.07 5.65 10.32
N ILE A 86 4.30 5.62 10.86
CA ILE A 86 5.44 4.85 10.36
C ILE A 86 5.82 3.84 11.44
N ILE A 87 5.87 2.56 11.05
CA ILE A 87 6.01 1.42 11.96
C ILE A 87 7.11 0.51 11.44
N VAL A 88 7.82 -0.16 12.32
CA VAL A 88 8.69 -1.28 11.93
C VAL A 88 8.14 -2.58 12.47
N ALA A 89 8.02 -3.56 11.56
CA ALA A 89 7.61 -4.92 11.85
C ALA A 89 8.69 -5.91 11.39
N LYS A 90 8.51 -7.18 11.75
CA LYS A 90 9.33 -8.27 11.23
C LYS A 90 8.63 -8.87 10.01
N ALA A 91 9.37 -9.05 8.92
CA ALA A 91 8.93 -9.83 7.78
C ALA A 91 8.63 -11.26 8.22
N GLY A 92 7.51 -11.83 7.78
CA GLY A 92 7.24 -13.25 7.93
C GLY A 92 7.51 -14.01 6.65
N ARG A 93 6.87 -15.16 6.51
CA ARG A 93 7.15 -16.08 5.41
C ARG A 93 6.66 -15.55 4.06
N LYS A 94 5.49 -14.90 4.04
CA LYS A 94 4.89 -14.43 2.79
C LYS A 94 5.73 -13.31 2.19
N MET A 95 6.23 -12.39 3.01
CA MET A 95 7.14 -11.36 2.52
C MET A 95 8.44 -11.97 1.98
N ALA A 96 8.98 -13.00 2.64
CA ALA A 96 10.16 -13.70 2.14
C ALA A 96 9.92 -14.35 0.77
N ASP A 97 8.80 -15.06 0.60
CA ASP A 97 8.46 -15.72 -0.66
C ASP A 97 8.19 -14.69 -1.79
N LEU A 98 7.43 -13.62 -1.50
CA LEU A 98 7.10 -12.56 -2.48
C LEU A 98 8.31 -11.74 -2.93
N THR A 99 9.40 -11.74 -2.18
CA THR A 99 10.63 -11.02 -2.50
C THR A 99 11.69 -11.91 -3.13
N GLY A 100 11.35 -13.16 -3.52
CA GLY A 100 12.31 -14.12 -4.04
C GLY A 100 13.42 -14.46 -3.03
N GLY A 101 13.12 -14.36 -1.73
CA GLY A 101 14.09 -14.57 -0.65
C GLY A 101 15.03 -13.39 -0.39
N GLN A 102 14.92 -12.25 -1.10
CA GLN A 102 15.73 -11.06 -0.84
C GLN A 102 15.50 -10.48 0.58
N VAL A 103 14.31 -10.70 1.16
CA VAL A 103 13.98 -10.32 2.54
C VAL A 103 13.75 -11.59 3.37
N ALA A 104 14.71 -11.94 4.23
CA ALA A 104 14.57 -13.12 5.09
C ALA A 104 13.48 -12.92 6.16
N THR A 105 12.81 -14.01 6.56
CA THR A 105 11.93 -14.02 7.74
C THR A 105 12.65 -13.46 8.97
N GLY A 106 11.98 -12.58 9.71
CA GLY A 106 12.53 -11.87 10.86
C GLY A 106 13.23 -10.55 10.54
N SER A 107 13.49 -10.25 9.26
CA SER A 107 14.07 -8.98 8.82
C SER A 107 13.15 -7.81 9.20
N ARG A 108 13.75 -6.68 9.60
CA ARG A 108 12.99 -5.45 9.87
C ARG A 108 12.49 -4.87 8.54
N ILE A 109 11.21 -4.53 8.48
CA ILE A 109 10.58 -3.84 7.35
C ILE A 109 9.78 -2.64 7.85
N GLU A 110 9.71 -1.59 7.05
CA GLU A 110 8.87 -0.44 7.33
C GLU A 110 7.43 -0.71 6.85
N ILE A 111 6.47 -0.32 7.67
CA ILE A 111 5.06 -0.22 7.31
C ILE A 111 4.65 1.25 7.45
N ARG A 112 4.02 1.80 6.42
CA ARG A 112 3.37 3.12 6.51
C ARG A 112 1.87 2.96 6.45
N VAL A 113 1.17 3.65 7.34
CA VAL A 113 -0.29 3.74 7.35
C VAL A 113 -0.68 5.16 7.03
N TYR A 114 -1.57 5.36 6.06
CA TYR A 114 -1.99 6.68 5.63
C TYR A 114 -3.40 6.68 5.02
N ALA A 115 -4.05 7.83 5.07
CA ALA A 115 -5.26 8.09 4.30
C ALA A 115 -4.89 8.50 2.87
N LEU A 116 -5.62 7.97 1.89
CA LEU A 116 -5.52 8.34 0.49
C LEU A 116 -6.76 9.14 0.07
N ASN A 117 -6.54 10.37 -0.38
CA ASN A 117 -7.59 11.23 -0.92
C ASN A 117 -7.35 11.51 -2.42
N ALA A 118 -8.45 11.61 -3.17
CA ALA A 118 -8.45 12.17 -4.51
C ALA A 118 -8.85 13.65 -4.44
N VAL A 119 -8.12 14.53 -5.11
CA VAL A 119 -8.33 15.98 -5.04
C VAL A 119 -8.57 16.53 -6.44
N SER A 120 -9.66 17.28 -6.63
CA SER A 120 -9.99 17.95 -7.89
C SER A 120 -10.76 19.24 -7.63
N ALA A 121 -10.45 20.31 -8.37
CA ALA A 121 -11.13 21.60 -8.32
C ALA A 121 -11.36 22.17 -6.89
N GLY A 122 -10.39 21.96 -5.98
CA GLY A 122 -10.49 22.41 -4.58
C GLY A 122 -11.35 21.55 -3.67
N SER A 123 -11.91 20.44 -4.16
CA SER A 123 -12.59 19.42 -3.38
C SER A 123 -11.67 18.23 -3.09
N THR A 124 -11.82 17.66 -1.90
CA THR A 124 -11.09 16.48 -1.43
C THR A 124 -12.09 15.34 -1.20
N TYR A 125 -11.83 14.21 -1.83
CA TYR A 125 -12.65 13.00 -1.78
C TYR A 125 -11.86 11.89 -1.09
N PRO A 126 -12.20 11.54 0.17
CA PRO A 126 -11.59 10.40 0.84
C PRO A 126 -11.83 9.12 0.04
N TYR A 127 -10.77 8.37 -0.24
CA TYR A 127 -10.87 7.13 -1.04
C TYR A 127 -10.59 5.86 -0.25
N ALA A 128 -9.50 5.83 0.51
CA ALA A 128 -9.13 4.64 1.29
C ALA A 128 -8.18 4.95 2.45
N MET A 129 -8.13 4.02 3.41
CA MET A 129 -6.99 3.86 4.32
C MET A 129 -6.07 2.78 3.77
N ILE A 130 -4.76 3.02 3.76
CA ILE A 130 -3.77 2.10 3.19
C ILE A 130 -2.67 1.83 4.19
N ALA A 131 -2.34 0.56 4.37
CA ALA A 131 -1.10 0.12 4.99
C ALA A 131 -0.19 -0.48 3.92
N GLU A 132 1.04 0.03 3.80
CA GLU A 132 2.05 -0.44 2.85
C GLU A 132 3.27 -0.95 3.60
N ALA A 133 3.63 -2.22 3.41
CA ALA A 133 4.85 -2.84 3.91
C ALA A 133 5.92 -2.86 2.81
N TYR A 134 7.10 -2.33 3.11
CA TYR A 134 8.12 -2.04 2.11
C TYR A 134 9.28 -3.04 2.12
N HIS A 135 9.72 -3.39 0.92
CA HIS A 135 11.02 -4.04 0.74
C HIS A 135 12.13 -3.07 1.21
N PRO A 136 13.11 -3.49 2.03
CA PRO A 136 14.17 -2.62 2.56
C PRO A 136 15.00 -1.90 1.49
N ALA A 137 15.24 -2.55 0.35
CA ALA A 137 15.88 -1.91 -0.81
C ALA A 137 15.03 -0.81 -1.47
N HIS A 138 13.72 -0.77 -1.25
CA HIS A 138 12.83 0.31 -1.72
C HIS A 138 12.70 1.42 -0.68
N ILE A 139 12.33 1.07 0.55
CA ILE A 139 12.36 1.99 1.69
C ILE A 139 13.06 1.28 2.85
N PRO A 140 14.22 1.76 3.31
CA PRO A 140 14.90 1.16 4.45
C PRO A 140 14.10 1.42 5.73
N PRO A 141 14.09 0.48 6.70
CA PRO A 141 13.38 0.65 7.96
C PRO A 141 13.84 1.91 8.72
N ALA A 142 12.93 2.82 9.04
CA ALA A 142 13.25 4.00 9.82
C ALA A 142 13.81 3.65 11.21
N SER A 143 14.86 4.38 11.61
CA SER A 143 15.53 4.23 12.91
C SER A 143 14.64 4.66 14.09
N ALA A 144 13.68 5.55 13.85
CA ALA A 144 12.81 6.18 14.87
C ALA A 144 11.36 5.65 14.85
N ALA A 145 11.09 4.52 14.19
CA ALA A 145 9.74 3.99 14.08
C ALA A 145 9.21 3.48 15.43
N ILE A 146 7.94 3.75 15.70
CA ILE A 146 7.21 3.15 16.82
C ILE A 146 6.87 1.69 16.52
N ASN A 147 6.70 0.88 17.55
CA ASN A 147 6.24 -0.50 17.38
C ASN A 147 4.74 -0.55 17.03
N VAL A 148 4.28 -1.73 16.57
CA VAL A 148 2.88 -1.94 16.14
C VAL A 148 1.89 -1.58 17.25
N ASP A 149 2.15 -2.00 18.48
CA ASP A 149 1.25 -1.81 19.62
C ASP A 149 1.01 -0.31 19.92
N MET A 150 2.09 0.49 19.96
CA MET A 150 2.00 1.94 20.16
C MET A 150 1.28 2.67 19.01
N ALA A 151 1.41 2.17 17.78
CA ALA A 151 0.70 2.73 16.65
C ALA A 151 -0.80 2.42 16.74
N LEU A 152 -1.15 1.18 17.08
CA LEU A 152 -2.54 0.76 17.21
C LEU A 152 -3.30 1.63 18.20
N GLU A 153 -2.71 2.08 19.30
CA GLU A 153 -3.38 2.96 20.27
C GLU A 153 -3.85 4.31 19.69
N LYS A 154 -3.16 4.82 18.66
CA LYS A 154 -3.38 6.17 18.10
C LYS A 154 -4.18 6.18 16.80
N LEU A 155 -4.26 5.03 16.12
CA LEU A 155 -4.95 4.91 14.85
C LEU A 155 -6.48 4.82 15.03
N SER A 156 -7.21 5.36 14.05
CA SER A 156 -8.66 5.15 13.91
C SER A 156 -9.00 3.69 13.66
N SER A 157 -10.28 3.32 13.77
CA SER A 157 -10.73 1.93 13.60
C SER A 157 -10.33 1.34 12.24
N LEU A 158 -10.51 2.09 11.14
CA LEU A 158 -10.17 1.64 9.78
C LEU A 158 -8.66 1.51 9.58
N GLU A 159 -7.87 2.43 10.15
CA GLU A 159 -6.42 2.36 10.08
C GLU A 159 -5.87 1.16 10.89
N ARG A 160 -6.43 0.88 12.08
CA ARG A 160 -6.09 -0.32 12.86
C ARG A 160 -6.43 -1.59 12.10
N GLN A 161 -7.57 -1.63 11.43
CA GLN A 161 -7.96 -2.77 10.59
C GLN A 161 -6.93 -2.98 9.46
N ALA A 162 -6.54 -1.90 8.77
CA ALA A 162 -5.56 -1.99 7.72
C ALA A 162 -4.18 -2.46 8.23
N LEU A 163 -3.72 -1.91 9.37
CA LEU A 163 -2.47 -2.31 10.00
C LEU A 163 -2.47 -3.77 10.47
N ASN A 164 -3.52 -4.21 11.19
CA ASN A 164 -3.61 -5.58 11.69
C ASN A 164 -3.66 -6.60 10.56
N ALA A 165 -4.44 -6.30 9.52
CA ALA A 165 -4.53 -7.18 8.37
C ALA A 165 -3.18 -7.28 7.67
N ILE A 166 -2.46 -6.19 7.39
CA ILE A 166 -1.15 -6.32 6.73
C ILE A 166 -0.10 -7.03 7.60
N VAL A 167 -0.10 -6.81 8.91
CA VAL A 167 0.83 -7.49 9.82
C VAL A 167 0.60 -9.00 9.84
N THR A 168 -0.65 -9.44 9.68
CA THR A 168 -1.00 -10.88 9.55
C THR A 168 -0.54 -11.47 8.22
N GLU A 169 -0.33 -10.63 7.20
CA GLU A 169 0.14 -11.05 5.88
C GLU A 169 1.66 -11.10 5.75
N LEU A 170 2.43 -10.64 6.74
CA LEU A 170 3.89 -10.68 6.68
C LEU A 170 4.40 -12.11 6.77
#